data_AF-A0A8J4WCJ9-F1
#
_entry.id   AF-A0A8J4WCJ9-F1
#
_cell.length_a   1.000
_cell.length_b   1.000
_cell.length_c   1.000
_cell.angle_alpha   90.00
_cell.angle_beta   90.00
_cell.angle_gamma   90.00
#
_symmetry.space_group_name_H-M   'P 1'
#
loop_
_entity.id
_entity.type
_entity.pdbx_description
1 polymer ?
#
loop_
_entity_poly.entity_id
_entity_poly.type
_entity_poly.pdbx_seq_one_letter_code
_entity_poly.pdbx_strand_id
1 'polypeptide(L)'
;MTIYDSIQMRPDADDRTRVLLKAASDSIKRLDSIYANGKAIKTVFSYEAYGYRLRLKETLQKLMFTDPANHARRAEELIWRKVFYEPLHMYKIYVKNNDRPDRVADFELALKVHLLSGIGYYQSILLQMQSEGFSSIRKNFCAWLPVPFHIPLQAGMCIFSPQRVCLFFLR
;
A
#
# COMPACT_ATOMS: atom_id res chain seq x y z
N MET A 1 -7.57 15.56 -12.38
CA MET A 1 -6.55 15.86 -11.35
C MET A 1 -5.52 14.75 -11.41
N THR A 2 -4.44 14.99 -12.14
CA THR A 2 -3.40 14.02 -12.48
C THR A 2 -2.61 13.63 -11.24
N ILE A 3 -2.31 12.34 -11.08
CA ILE A 3 -1.53 11.77 -9.96
C ILE A 3 -0.17 12.47 -9.75
N TYR A 4 0.30 13.21 -10.75
CA TYR A 4 1.49 14.06 -10.74
C TYR A 4 1.43 15.28 -9.79
N ASP A 5 0.26 15.89 -9.57
CA ASP A 5 0.11 16.95 -8.55
C ASP A 5 0.26 16.37 -7.13
N SER A 6 0.03 15.06 -7.03
CA SER A 6 0.50 14.12 -6.02
C SER A 6 1.82 14.37 -5.34
N ILE A 7 2.80 14.79 -6.16
CA ILE A 7 4.24 14.68 -5.92
C ILE A 7 4.90 16.06 -5.92
N GLN A 8 4.13 17.16 -5.87
CA GLN A 8 4.72 18.47 -5.57
C GLN A 8 5.03 18.50 -4.07
N MET A 9 6.32 18.54 -3.71
CA MET A 9 6.82 18.59 -2.33
C MET A 9 8.06 19.49 -2.26
N ARG A 10 8.18 20.21 -1.12
CA ARG A 10 9.05 21.39 -0.91
C ARG A 10 10.54 21.16 -1.22
N PRO A 11 11.32 22.22 -1.55
CA PRO A 11 12.68 22.09 -2.07
C PRO A 11 13.78 21.69 -1.05
N ASP A 12 13.46 21.53 0.24
CA ASP A 12 14.45 21.25 1.31
C ASP A 12 14.74 19.76 1.55
N ALA A 13 14.44 18.89 0.60
CA ALA A 13 14.67 17.45 0.74
C ALA A 13 16.15 17.08 0.51
N ASP A 14 16.75 16.40 1.50
CA ASP A 14 18.04 15.71 1.43
C ASP A 14 18.20 14.93 0.11
N ASP A 15 19.43 14.83 -0.42
CA ASP A 15 19.69 14.21 -1.73
C ASP A 15 19.18 12.76 -1.80
N ARG A 16 19.26 12.02 -0.67
CA ARG A 16 18.74 10.65 -0.56
C ARG A 16 17.21 10.61 -0.69
N THR A 17 16.52 11.55 -0.04
CA THR A 17 15.06 11.71 -0.12
C THR A 17 14.63 12.00 -1.56
N ARG A 18 15.37 12.85 -2.28
CA ARG A 18 15.11 13.17 -3.69
C ARG A 18 15.24 11.95 -4.59
N VAL A 19 16.29 11.15 -4.40
CA VAL A 19 16.50 9.89 -5.13
C VAL A 19 15.36 8.90 -4.88
N LEU A 20 14.94 8.73 -3.63
CA LEU A 20 13.82 7.86 -3.27
C LEU A 20 12.49 8.32 -3.90
N LEU A 21 12.20 9.62 -3.85
CA LEU A 21 11.00 10.21 -4.47
C LEU A 21 10.98 10.00 -5.99
N LYS A 22 12.14 10.17 -6.63
CA LYS A 22 12.29 9.94 -8.07
C LYS A 22 12.06 8.48 -8.43
N ALA A 23 12.65 7.55 -7.68
CA ALA A 23 12.47 6.11 -7.88
C ALA A 23 11.01 5.65 -7.66
N ALA A 24 10.32 6.22 -6.66
CA ALA A 24 8.90 5.97 -6.43
C ALA A 24 8.05 6.47 -7.60
N SER A 25 8.31 7.70 -8.06
CA SER A 25 7.61 8.30 -9.21
C SER A 25 7.80 7.47 -10.48
N ASP A 26 9.01 6.99 -10.74
CA ASP A 26 9.28 6.16 -11.91
C ASP A 26 8.58 4.80 -11.83
N SER A 27 8.48 4.21 -10.63
CA SER A 27 7.71 2.97 -10.42
C SER A 27 6.20 3.19 -10.66
N ILE A 28 5.64 4.32 -10.20
CA ILE A 28 4.24 4.68 -10.45
C ILE A 28 3.99 4.85 -11.94
N LYS A 29 4.85 5.57 -12.67
CA LYS A 29 4.74 5.75 -14.12
C LYS A 29 4.70 4.43 -14.88
N ARG A 30 5.55 3.48 -14.47
CA ARG A 30 5.59 2.15 -15.08
C ARG A 30 4.31 1.37 -14.79
N LEU A 31 3.80 1.42 -13.57
CA LEU A 31 2.50 0.82 -13.22
C LEU A 31 1.35 1.42 -14.03
N ASP A 32 1.27 2.75 -14.11
CA ASP A 32 0.23 3.45 -14.87
C ASP A 32 0.29 3.05 -16.36
N SER A 33 1.50 2.93 -16.93
CA SER A 33 1.68 2.45 -18.31
C SER A 33 1.22 1.01 -18.51
N ILE A 34 1.45 0.11 -17.54
CA ILE A 34 0.99 -1.29 -17.60
C ILE A 34 -0.54 -1.36 -17.55
N TYR A 35 -1.18 -0.46 -16.80
CA TYR A 35 -2.63 -0.41 -16.66
C TYR A 35 -3.33 0.30 -17.81
N ALA A 36 -2.66 1.26 -18.47
CA ALA A 36 -3.19 1.96 -19.64
C ALA A 36 -3.37 1.07 -20.88
N ASN A 37 -2.64 -0.05 -20.99
CA ASN A 37 -2.61 -0.91 -22.18
C ASN A 37 -3.91 -1.74 -22.45
N GLY A 38 -5.05 -1.38 -21.85
CA GLY A 38 -6.38 -1.94 -22.16
C GLY A 38 -6.60 -3.41 -21.78
N LYS A 39 -5.55 -4.15 -21.43
CA LYS A 39 -5.57 -5.54 -20.94
C LYS A 39 -5.40 -5.62 -19.42
N ALA A 40 -5.87 -4.61 -18.69
CA ALA A 40 -5.68 -4.43 -17.24
C ALA A 40 -5.90 -5.73 -16.44
N ILE A 41 -6.86 -6.55 -16.84
CA ILE A 41 -7.20 -7.81 -16.20
C ILE A 41 -6.04 -8.83 -16.20
N LYS A 42 -5.31 -8.97 -17.32
CA LYS A 42 -4.15 -9.87 -17.40
C LYS A 42 -2.89 -9.24 -16.83
N THR A 43 -2.85 -7.92 -16.76
CA THR A 43 -1.64 -7.19 -16.38
C THR A 43 -1.60 -6.81 -14.90
N VAL A 44 -2.74 -6.76 -14.20
CA VAL A 44 -2.79 -6.41 -12.77
C VAL A 44 -1.90 -7.30 -11.94
N PHE A 45 -1.96 -8.62 -12.14
CA PHE A 45 -1.11 -9.62 -11.45
C PHE A 45 0.02 -10.16 -12.33
N SER A 46 0.42 -9.45 -13.38
CA SER A 46 1.61 -9.84 -14.13
C SER A 46 2.86 -9.74 -13.25
N TYR A 47 3.88 -10.53 -13.59
CA TYR A 47 5.17 -10.48 -12.92
C TYR A 47 5.78 -9.07 -12.95
N GLU A 48 5.62 -8.36 -14.06
CA GLU A 48 6.09 -6.99 -14.23
C GLU A 48 5.36 -6.02 -13.26
N ALA A 49 4.03 -6.08 -13.19
CA ALA A 49 3.27 -5.23 -12.27
C ALA A 49 3.58 -5.54 -10.81
N TYR A 50 3.80 -6.82 -10.47
CA TYR A 50 4.23 -7.22 -9.14
C TYR A 50 5.60 -6.63 -8.79
N GLY A 51 6.57 -6.71 -9.71
CA GLY A 51 7.91 -6.16 -9.51
C GLY A 51 7.91 -4.65 -9.23
N TYR A 52 7.15 -3.87 -10.01
CA TYR A 52 7.05 -2.43 -9.76
C TYR A 52 6.29 -2.10 -8.48
N ARG A 53 5.25 -2.86 -8.11
CA ARG A 53 4.54 -2.71 -6.83
C ARG A 53 5.46 -2.99 -5.64
N LEU A 54 6.28 -4.04 -5.72
CA LEU A 54 7.27 -4.36 -4.68
C LEU A 54 8.30 -3.24 -4.54
N ARG A 55 8.89 -2.80 -5.65
CA ARG A 55 9.88 -1.71 -5.66
C ARG A 55 9.30 -0.41 -5.11
N LEU A 56 8.07 -0.06 -5.49
CA LEU A 56 7.37 1.12 -4.98
C LEU A 56 7.18 1.02 -3.47
N LYS A 57 6.68 -0.13 -2.99
CA LYS A 57 6.45 -0.41 -1.57
C LYS A 57 7.73 -0.26 -0.74
N GLU A 58 8.83 -0.87 -1.18
CA GLU A 58 10.13 -0.79 -0.49
C GLU A 58 10.72 0.62 -0.51
N THR A 59 10.61 1.32 -1.65
CA THR A 59 11.13 2.69 -1.80
C THR A 59 10.37 3.66 -0.89
N LEU A 60 9.04 3.55 -0.85
CA LEU A 60 8.20 4.37 0.01
C LEU A 60 8.41 4.03 1.48
N GLN A 61 8.57 2.75 1.84
CA GLN A 61 8.90 2.37 3.22
C GLN A 61 10.24 2.99 3.66
N LYS A 62 11.29 2.92 2.84
CA LYS A 62 12.57 3.58 3.14
C LYS A 62 12.41 5.08 3.35
N LEU A 63 11.59 5.73 2.52
CA LEU A 63 11.25 7.14 2.67
C LEU A 63 10.52 7.42 3.99
N MET A 64 9.57 6.55 4.40
CA MET A 64 8.87 6.66 5.68
C MET A 64 9.83 6.67 6.88
N PHE A 65 10.86 5.84 6.87
CA PHE A 65 11.82 5.73 7.96
C PHE A 65 12.97 6.74 7.89
N THR A 66 13.21 7.36 6.72
CA THR A 66 14.24 8.41 6.56
C THR A 66 13.81 9.71 7.22
N ASP A 67 12.59 10.17 6.96
CA ASP A 67 12.01 11.34 7.63
C ASP A 67 10.53 11.08 7.93
N PRO A 68 10.27 10.45 9.08
CA PRO A 68 8.93 10.02 9.43
C PRO A 68 7.94 11.16 9.70
N ALA A 69 8.43 12.32 10.13
CA ALA A 69 7.58 13.45 10.48
C ALA A 69 6.88 14.03 9.25
N ASN A 70 7.58 14.10 8.11
CA ASN A 70 7.05 14.71 6.89
C ASN A 70 6.55 13.68 5.87
N HIS A 71 7.21 12.52 5.77
CA HIS A 71 6.97 11.60 4.65
C HIS A 71 6.10 10.40 5.00
N ALA A 72 6.01 10.01 6.29
CA ALA A 72 5.43 8.72 6.62
C ALA A 72 3.95 8.59 6.22
N ARG A 73 3.15 9.65 6.45
CA ARG A 73 1.71 9.66 6.08
C ARG A 73 1.48 9.52 4.59
N ARG A 74 2.22 10.31 3.80
CA ARG A 74 2.05 10.39 2.36
C ARG A 74 2.57 9.13 1.68
N ALA A 75 3.67 8.57 2.17
CA ALA A 75 4.19 7.31 1.70
C ALA A 75 3.23 6.15 2.02
N GLU A 76 2.68 6.09 3.23
CA GLU A 76 1.65 5.09 3.60
C GLU A 76 0.43 5.21 2.68
N GLU A 77 -0.10 6.42 2.48
CA GLU A 77 -1.28 6.62 1.63
C GLU A 77 -0.99 6.19 0.18
N LEU A 78 0.19 6.51 -0.35
CA LEU A 78 0.61 6.10 -1.68
C LEU A 78 0.74 4.59 -1.80
N ILE A 79 1.30 3.91 -0.79
CA ILE A 79 1.36 2.45 -0.72
C ILE A 79 -0.06 1.88 -0.78
N TRP A 80 -0.97 2.35 0.08
CA TRP A 80 -2.35 1.90 0.08
C TRP A 80 -3.00 2.07 -1.30
N ARG A 81 -2.92 3.27 -1.87
CA ARG A 81 -3.60 3.63 -3.12
C ARG A 81 -3.06 2.84 -4.31
N LYS A 82 -1.74 2.81 -4.50
CA LYS A 82 -1.11 2.23 -5.69
C LYS A 82 -0.81 0.75 -5.59
N VAL A 83 -0.49 0.24 -4.40
CA VAL A 83 -0.10 -1.17 -4.25
C VAL A 83 -1.31 -2.06 -3.97
N PHE A 84 -2.28 -1.61 -3.17
CA PHE A 84 -3.37 -2.48 -2.68
C PHE A 84 -4.75 -2.10 -3.23
N TYR A 85 -5.10 -0.82 -3.20
CA TYR A 85 -6.41 -0.36 -3.62
C TYR A 85 -6.59 -0.44 -5.15
N GLU A 86 -5.57 -0.12 -5.94
CA GLU A 86 -5.66 -0.15 -7.40
C GLU A 86 -5.94 -1.57 -7.94
N PRO A 87 -5.27 -2.66 -7.52
CA PRO A 87 -5.68 -4.03 -7.85
C PRO A 87 -7.11 -4.39 -7.42
N LEU A 88 -7.55 -3.94 -6.24
CA LEU A 88 -8.93 -4.14 -5.75
C LEU A 88 -9.94 -3.40 -6.63
N HIS A 89 -9.64 -2.18 -7.02
CA HIS A 89 -10.48 -1.39 -7.91
C HIS A 89 -10.59 -2.06 -9.30
N MET A 90 -9.48 -2.55 -9.83
CA MET A 90 -9.46 -3.28 -11.10
C MET A 90 -10.28 -4.57 -11.04
N TYR A 91 -10.25 -5.30 -9.92
CA TYR A 91 -11.14 -6.44 -9.71
C TYR A 91 -12.63 -6.06 -9.80
N LYS A 92 -13.03 -4.95 -9.15
CA LYS A 92 -14.43 -4.48 -9.19
C LYS A 92 -14.88 -4.15 -10.61
N ILE A 93 -13.98 -3.59 -11.43
CA ILE A 93 -14.26 -3.34 -12.85
C ILE A 93 -14.29 -4.67 -13.62
N TYR A 94 -13.40 -5.61 -13.30
CA TYR A 94 -13.31 -6.88 -13.99
C TYR A 94 -14.57 -7.72 -13.85
N VAL A 95 -15.06 -7.91 -12.61
CA VAL A 95 -16.24 -8.72 -12.32
C VAL A 95 -17.49 -8.14 -12.99
N LYS A 96 -17.60 -6.81 -13.08
CA LYS A 96 -18.72 -6.15 -13.77
C LYS A 96 -18.75 -6.38 -15.28
N ASN A 97 -17.60 -6.67 -15.89
CA ASN A 97 -17.44 -6.76 -17.34
C ASN A 97 -17.12 -8.18 -17.82
N ASN A 98 -17.15 -9.18 -16.94
CA ASN A 98 -16.81 -10.55 -17.29
C ASN A 98 -17.75 -11.55 -16.60
N ASP A 99 -18.51 -12.27 -17.43
CA ASP A 99 -19.50 -13.24 -16.96
C ASP A 99 -18.93 -14.66 -16.79
N ARG A 100 -17.61 -14.85 -16.97
CA ARG A 100 -16.95 -16.15 -16.84
C ARG A 100 -16.55 -16.45 -15.38
N PRO A 101 -17.23 -17.39 -14.69
CA PRO A 101 -17.04 -17.60 -13.26
C PRO A 101 -15.67 -18.17 -12.91
N ASP A 102 -15.09 -19.01 -13.76
CA ASP A 102 -13.73 -19.57 -13.62
C ASP A 102 -12.68 -18.46 -13.54
N ARG A 103 -12.76 -17.50 -14.47
CA ARG A 103 -11.78 -16.40 -14.56
C ARG A 103 -11.95 -15.39 -13.42
N VAL A 104 -13.18 -15.17 -12.98
CA VAL A 104 -13.47 -14.32 -11.82
C VAL A 104 -12.90 -14.94 -10.54
N ALA A 105 -13.08 -16.25 -10.35
CA ALA A 105 -12.56 -16.98 -9.19
C ALA A 105 -11.02 -16.95 -9.14
N ASP A 106 -10.34 -17.16 -10.28
CA ASP A 106 -8.87 -17.08 -10.37
C ASP A 106 -8.35 -15.69 -9.95
N PHE A 107 -9.00 -14.63 -10.45
CA PHE A 107 -8.62 -13.26 -10.10
C PHE A 107 -8.89 -12.98 -8.62
N GLU A 108 -10.05 -13.40 -8.11
CA GLU A 108 -10.42 -13.23 -6.71
C GLU A 108 -9.41 -13.91 -5.78
N LEU A 109 -8.97 -15.13 -6.11
CA LEU A 109 -7.94 -15.83 -5.35
C LEU A 109 -6.61 -15.06 -5.35
N ALA A 110 -6.14 -14.60 -6.52
CA ALA A 110 -4.93 -13.80 -6.62
C ALA A 110 -5.03 -12.50 -5.79
N LEU A 111 -6.20 -11.85 -5.82
CA LEU A 111 -6.48 -10.66 -5.01
C LEU A 111 -6.48 -10.97 -3.52
N LYS A 112 -7.10 -12.05 -3.07
CA LYS A 112 -7.11 -12.47 -1.66
C LYS A 112 -5.70 -12.68 -1.13
N VAL A 113 -4.86 -13.40 -1.88
CA VAL A 113 -3.44 -13.62 -1.52
C VAL A 113 -2.68 -12.29 -1.49
N HIS A 114 -2.90 -11.41 -2.47
CA HIS A 114 -2.27 -10.08 -2.50
C HIS A 114 -2.67 -9.22 -1.29
N LEU A 115 -3.95 -9.19 -0.92
CA LEU A 115 -4.43 -8.43 0.23
C LEU A 115 -3.92 -9.03 1.55
N LEU A 116 -3.85 -10.36 1.67
CA LEU A 116 -3.25 -11.03 2.82
C LEU A 116 -1.77 -10.65 2.99
N SER A 117 -1.02 -10.58 1.89
CA SER A 117 0.37 -10.08 1.91
C SER A 117 0.46 -8.62 2.38
N GLY A 118 -0.56 -7.81 2.08
CA GLY A 118 -0.70 -6.45 2.57
C GLY A 118 -0.89 -6.39 4.08
N ILE A 119 -1.72 -7.27 4.65
CA ILE A 119 -1.90 -7.37 6.11
C ILE A 119 -0.56 -7.65 6.80
N GLY A 120 0.17 -8.66 6.33
CA GLY A 120 1.49 -9.00 6.88
C GLY A 120 2.52 -7.86 6.72
N TYR A 121 2.45 -7.13 5.62
CA TYR A 121 3.28 -5.95 5.38
C TYR A 121 3.00 -4.81 6.38
N TYR A 122 1.73 -4.47 6.62
CA TYR A 122 1.40 -3.44 7.59
C TYR A 122 1.74 -3.87 9.02
N GLN A 123 1.54 -5.14 9.36
CA GLN A 123 1.99 -5.70 10.63
C GLN A 123 3.50 -5.55 10.83
N SER A 124 4.31 -5.83 9.80
CA SER A 124 5.77 -5.69 9.92
C SER A 124 6.21 -4.23 10.08
N ILE A 125 5.56 -3.27 9.40
CA ILE A 125 5.82 -1.84 9.63
C ILE A 125 5.52 -1.45 11.08
N LEU A 126 4.37 -1.89 11.61
CA LEU A 126 3.98 -1.56 12.98
C LEU A 126 5.01 -2.10 14.00
N LEU A 127 5.50 -3.32 13.79
CA LEU A 127 6.54 -3.92 14.63
C LEU A 127 7.87 -3.15 14.52
N GLN A 128 8.29 -2.77 13.30
CA GLN A 128 9.51 -1.96 13.10
C GLN A 128 9.42 -0.61 13.81
N MET A 129 8.26 0.07 13.72
CA MET A 129 8.01 1.33 14.42
C MET A 129 8.06 1.19 15.95
N GLN A 130 7.61 0.03 16.48
CA GLN A 130 7.68 -0.26 17.91
C GLN A 130 9.12 -0.50 18.38
N SER A 131 9.92 -1.25 17.61
CA SER A 131 11.31 -1.59 17.98
C SER A 131 12.26 -0.40 17.93
N GLU A 132 12.08 0.52 16.99
CA GLU A 132 12.99 1.66 16.79
C GLU A 132 12.80 2.81 17.81
N GLY A 133 11.96 2.61 18.84
CA GLY A 133 11.88 3.55 19.97
C GLY A 133 11.37 4.94 19.60
N PHE A 134 10.67 5.08 18.47
CA PHE A 134 10.18 6.36 17.97
C PHE A 134 9.05 6.94 18.83
N SER A 135 9.40 7.51 19.97
CA SER A 135 8.50 8.24 20.87
C SER A 135 7.82 9.43 20.20
N SER A 136 8.48 10.06 19.20
CA SER A 136 7.96 11.19 18.43
C SER A 136 7.00 10.78 17.30
N ILE A 137 7.28 9.68 16.58
CA ILE A 137 6.35 9.10 15.59
C ILE A 137 5.12 8.55 16.29
N ARG A 138 5.29 7.87 17.42
CA ARG A 138 4.18 7.27 18.18
C ARG A 138 3.06 8.27 18.44
N LYS A 139 3.37 9.52 18.78
CA LYS A 139 2.34 10.56 19.00
C LYS A 139 1.59 10.94 17.72
N ASN A 140 2.28 11.02 16.58
CA ASN A 140 1.68 11.39 15.30
C ASN A 140 0.96 10.23 14.60
N PHE A 141 1.43 8.99 14.79
CA PHE A 141 0.89 7.76 14.19
C PHE A 141 -0.18 7.08 15.05
N CYS A 142 -0.08 7.12 16.40
CA CYS A 142 -1.14 6.61 17.26
C CYS A 142 -2.41 7.47 17.21
N ALA A 143 -2.32 8.71 16.69
CA ALA A 143 -3.50 9.48 16.29
C ALA A 143 -4.19 8.89 15.04
N TRP A 144 -3.52 8.04 14.26
CA TRP A 144 -4.07 7.37 13.05
C TRP A 144 -4.64 5.99 13.33
N LEU A 145 -4.37 5.44 14.51
CA LEU A 145 -4.89 4.15 14.94
C LEU A 145 -6.01 4.42 15.95
N PRO A 146 -7.29 4.23 15.57
CA PRO A 146 -8.34 4.26 16.56
C PRO A 146 -8.13 3.04 17.46
N VAL A 147 -8.14 3.27 18.77
CA VAL A 147 -7.93 2.37 19.93
C VAL A 147 -6.49 1.94 20.33
N PRO A 148 -6.23 1.84 21.65
CA PRO A 148 -4.93 1.51 22.20
C PRO A 148 -4.60 0.04 21.93
N PHE A 149 -3.44 -0.20 21.35
CA PHE A 149 -2.84 -1.52 21.26
C PHE A 149 -2.45 -1.99 22.66
N HIS A 150 -3.37 -2.67 23.34
CA HIS A 150 -2.94 -3.69 24.29
C HIS A 150 -2.61 -4.93 23.47
N ILE A 151 -1.32 -5.24 23.35
CA ILE A 151 -0.86 -6.57 22.95
C ILE A 151 -0.90 -7.40 24.24
N PRO A 152 -1.89 -8.30 24.46
CA PRO A 152 -1.74 -9.29 25.50
C PRO A 152 -0.79 -10.35 24.93
N LEU A 153 0.33 -10.56 25.61
CA LEU A 153 1.03 -11.82 25.52
C LEU A 153 0.02 -12.93 25.89
N GLN A 154 -0.03 -13.97 25.07
CA GLN A 154 -0.81 -15.21 25.20
C GLN A 154 -2.28 -15.22 24.74
N ALA A 155 -2.52 -16.17 23.83
CA ALA A 155 -3.76 -16.89 23.57
C ALA A 155 -5.06 -16.07 23.42
N GLY A 156 -5.47 -15.88 22.16
CA GLY A 156 -6.82 -15.43 21.83
C GLY A 156 -6.84 -14.57 20.58
N MET A 157 -7.60 -15.00 19.58
CA MET A 157 -7.84 -14.23 18.34
C MET A 157 -8.28 -12.80 18.66
N CYS A 158 -7.53 -11.82 18.19
CA CYS A 158 -7.98 -10.43 18.12
C CYS A 158 -8.08 -10.03 16.66
N ILE A 159 -9.32 -9.80 16.23
CA ILE A 159 -9.68 -9.22 14.94
C ILE A 159 -9.12 -7.80 14.90
N PHE A 160 -8.08 -7.60 14.10
CA PHE A 160 -7.54 -6.28 13.81
C PHE A 160 -8.59 -5.47 13.04
N SER A 161 -8.84 -4.22 13.48
CA SER A 161 -9.64 -3.25 12.74
C SER A 161 -8.74 -2.22 12.04
N PRO A 162 -8.29 -2.50 10.81
CA PRO A 162 -7.88 -1.48 9.87
C PRO A 162 -9.16 -0.85 9.30
N GLN A 163 -9.58 0.32 9.76
CA GLN A 163 -10.82 0.95 9.26
C GLN A 163 -10.83 1.22 7.73
N ARG A 164 -9.69 1.05 7.02
CA ARG A 164 -9.67 1.05 5.55
C ARG A 164 -9.65 -0.34 4.90
N VAL A 165 -9.16 -1.38 5.59
CA VAL A 165 -9.10 -2.76 5.06
C VAL A 165 -10.31 -3.59 5.53
N CYS A 166 -10.85 -3.35 6.73
CA CYS A 166 -12.06 -4.02 7.24
C CYS A 166 -13.35 -3.51 6.60
N LEU A 167 -13.48 -2.21 6.31
CA LEU A 167 -14.69 -1.66 5.68
C LEU A 167 -14.90 -2.13 4.23
N PHE A 168 -13.85 -2.64 3.57
CA PHE A 168 -13.93 -3.14 2.19
C PHE A 168 -14.17 -4.65 2.07
N PHE A 169 -13.93 -5.44 3.12
CA PHE A 169 -14.17 -6.89 3.12
C PHE A 169 -15.57 -7.29 3.63
N LEU A 170 -16.31 -6.36 4.24
CA LEU A 170 -17.63 -6.61 4.86
C LEU A 170 -18.80 -6.07 4.04
N ARG A 171 -18.61 -5.75 2.74
CA ARG A 171 -19.69 -5.28 1.87
C ARG A 171 -19.57 -5.77 0.44
#